data_AF-A0A925LGR2-F1
#
_entry.id   AF-A0A925LGR2-F1
#
_cell.length_a   1.000
_cell.length_b   1.000
_cell.length_c   1.000
_cell.angle_alpha   90.00
_cell.angle_beta   90.00
_cell.angle_gamma   90.00
#
_symmetry.space_group_name_H-M   'P 1'
#
loop_
_entity.id
_entity.type
_entity.pdbx_description
1 polymer ?
#
loop_
_entity_poly.entity_id
_entity_poly.type
_entity_poly.pdbx_seq_one_letter_code
_entity_poly.pdbx_strand_id
1 'polypeptide(L)' 'TDNPNRALSREQILDRVWGYDFFGDGRTVDTVIKRLRKKLGVEGDRIETVRSVGYRFEVEV' A
#
# COMPACT_ATOMS: atom_id res chain seq x y z
N THR A 1 -6.24 7.46 11.34
CA THR A 1 -4.95 6.88 10.90
C THR A 1 -5.02 5.42 11.24
N ASP A 2 -5.64 4.62 10.38
CA ASP A 2 -6.30 3.39 10.84
C ASP A 2 -5.45 2.13 10.72
N ASN A 3 -4.23 2.23 10.21
CA ASN A 3 -3.34 1.07 10.00
C ASN A 3 -1.84 1.41 10.19
N PRO A 4 -1.40 2.10 11.25
CA PRO A 4 0.03 2.31 11.49
C PRO A 4 0.72 0.96 11.74
N ASN A 5 1.90 0.77 11.15
CA ASN A 5 2.80 -0.37 11.40
C ASN A 5 2.17 -1.76 11.15
N ARG A 6 1.08 -1.80 10.37
CA ARG A 6 0.37 -3.03 10.01
C ARG A 6 0.53 -3.34 8.53
N ALA A 7 0.96 -4.56 8.22
CA ALA A 7 0.99 -5.05 6.85
C ALA A 7 -0.44 -5.33 6.36
N LEU A 8 -0.76 -4.83 5.17
CA LEU A 8 -2.00 -5.11 4.46
C LEU A 8 -1.68 -5.85 3.16
N SER A 9 -2.50 -6.84 2.83
CA SER A 9 -2.39 -7.54 1.55
C SER A 9 -2.78 -6.62 0.38
N ARG A 10 -2.35 -6.97 -0.83
CA ARG A 10 -2.74 -6.24 -2.04
C ARG A 10 -4.25 -6.18 -2.21
N GLU A 11 -4.93 -7.31 -1.98
CA GLU A 11 -6.38 -7.42 -2.02
C GLU A 11 -7.04 -6.50 -0.97
N GLN A 12 -6.57 -6.52 0.29
CA GLN A 12 -7.09 -5.62 1.33
C GLN A 12 -6.92 -4.13 0.98
N ILE A 13 -5.83 -3.76 0.33
CA ILE A 13 -5.60 -2.38 -0.12
C ILE A 13 -6.53 -2.05 -1.30
N LEU A 14 -6.66 -2.97 -2.25
CA LEU A 14 -7.51 -2.83 -3.43
C LEU A 14 -8.98 -2.63 -3.00
N ASP A 15 -9.51 -3.54 -2.19
CA ASP A 15 -10.90 -3.54 -1.74
C ASP A 15 -11.24 -2.29 -0.94
N ARG A 16 -10.32 -1.80 -0.09
CA ARG A 16 -10.57 -0.61 0.74
C ARG A 16 -10.50 0.70 -0.03
N VAL A 17 -9.68 0.78 -1.07
CA VAL A 17 -9.46 2.03 -1.81
C VAL A 17 -10.39 2.14 -3.01
N TRP A 18 -10.66 1.05 -3.72
CA TRP A 18 -11.51 1.04 -4.92
C TRP A 18 -12.87 0.36 -4.71
N GLY A 19 -13.02 -0.49 -3.70
CA GLY A 19 -14.23 -1.28 -3.48
C GLY A 19 -14.19 -2.65 -4.15
N TYR A 20 -15.12 -3.52 -3.73
CA TYR A 20 -15.19 -4.93 -4.15
C TYR A 20 -15.54 -5.12 -5.64
N ASP A 21 -16.20 -4.13 -6.25
CA ASP A 21 -16.66 -4.18 -7.65
C ASP A 21 -15.56 -3.74 -8.65
N PHE A 22 -14.37 -3.40 -8.16
CA PHE A 22 -13.26 -3.00 -9.02
C PHE A 22 -12.54 -4.22 -9.58
N PHE A 23 -12.62 -4.43 -10.90
CA PHE A 23 -11.92 -5.49 -11.64
C PHE A 23 -10.41 -5.23 -11.82
N GLY A 24 -9.76 -4.74 -10.77
CA GLY A 24 -8.30 -4.63 -10.71
C GLY A 24 -7.65 -5.86 -10.12
N ASP A 25 -6.34 -5.93 -10.22
CA ASP A 25 -5.53 -6.95 -9.54
C ASP A 25 -4.50 -6.29 -8.63
N GLY A 26 -3.71 -7.14 -7.94
CA GLY A 26 -2.62 -6.66 -7.09
C GLY A 26 -1.57 -5.80 -7.80
N ARG A 27 -1.46 -5.85 -9.13
CA ARG A 27 -0.52 -5.02 -9.91
C ARG A 27 -0.98 -3.57 -10.00
N THR A 28 -2.28 -3.31 -9.93
CA THR A 28 -2.81 -1.95 -9.78
C THR A 28 -2.28 -1.31 -8.49
N VAL A 29 -2.32 -2.06 -7.39
CA VAL A 29 -1.77 -1.62 -6.10
C VAL A 29 -0.26 -1.37 -6.22
N ASP A 30 0.50 -2.30 -6.79
CA ASP A 30 1.95 -2.14 -6.97
C ASP A 30 2.30 -0.87 -7.77
N THR A 31 1.55 -0.59 -8.84
CA THR A 31 1.74 0.60 -9.69
C THR A 31 1.44 1.88 -8.92
N VAL A 32 0.36 1.90 -8.15
CA VAL A 32 -0.02 3.06 -7.33
C VAL A 32 0.99 3.29 -6.23
N ILE A 33 1.45 2.25 -5.51
CA ILE A 33 2.49 2.38 -4.49
C ILE A 33 3.79 2.91 -5.09
N LYS A 34 4.21 2.41 -6.25
CA LYS A 34 5.41 2.92 -6.95
C LYS A 34 5.29 4.42 -7.27
N ARG A 35 4.14 4.86 -7.77
CA ARG A 35 3.88 6.28 -8.07
C ARG A 35 3.80 7.11 -6.79
N LEU A 36 3.18 6.58 -5.74
CA LEU A 36 3.02 7.24 -4.45
C LEU A 36 4.38 7.46 -3.78
N ARG A 37 5.23 6.42 -3.68
CA ARG A 37 6.60 6.55 -3.17
C ARG A 37 7.38 7.64 -3.91
N LYS A 38 7.30 7.65 -5.25
CA LYS A 38 7.96 8.69 -6.07
C LYS A 38 7.46 10.10 -5.75
N LYS A 39 6.16 10.28 -5.51
CA LYS A 39 5.57 11.58 -5.16
C LYS A 39 5.93 12.04 -3.74
N LEU A 40 6.08 11.10 -2.81
CA LEU A 40 6.42 11.37 -1.42
C LEU A 40 7.92 11.63 -1.20
N GLY A 41 8.78 11.28 -2.16
CA GLY A 41 10.22 11.45 -2.03
C GLY A 41 10.75 10.59 -0.89
N VAL A 42 11.51 11.21 0.03
CA VAL A 42 12.10 10.53 1.20
C VAL A 42 11.03 9.88 2.09
N GLU A 43 9.87 10.53 2.26
CA GLU A 43 8.76 9.96 3.05
C GLU A 43 8.15 8.71 2.39
N GLY A 44 8.44 8.47 1.10
CA GLY A 44 8.02 7.25 0.40
C GLY A 44 8.65 5.98 0.97
N ASP A 45 9.81 6.09 1.61
CA ASP A 45 10.52 4.96 2.21
C ASP A 45 9.78 4.38 3.42
N ARG A 46 8.88 5.17 4.03
CA ARG A 46 7.99 4.72 5.11
C ARG A 46 6.95 3.71 4.63
N ILE A 47 6.68 3.66 3.33
CA ILE A 47 5.85 2.59 2.77
C ILE A 47 6.78 1.40 2.49
N GLU A 48 6.75 0.38 3.33
CA GLU A 48 7.59 -0.81 3.18
C GLU A 48 6.90 -1.91 2.37
N THR A 49 7.71 -2.67 1.61
CA THR A 49 7.24 -3.89 0.96
C THR A 49 7.43 -5.08 1.91
N VAL A 50 6.34 -5.71 2.33
CA VAL A 50 6.38 -6.95 3.09
C VAL A 50 6.26 -8.12 2.11
N ARG A 51 7.38 -8.81 1.85
CA ARG A 51 7.46 -9.88 0.84
C ARG A 51 6.38 -10.94 1.10
N SER A 52 5.74 -11.39 0.01
CA SER A 52 4.63 -12.37 0.02
C SER A 52 3.35 -11.92 0.75
N VAL A 53 3.31 -10.72 1.33
CA VAL A 53 2.12 -10.16 2.00
C VAL A 53 1.56 -8.97 1.22
N GLY A 54 2.32 -7.89 1.11
CA GLY A 54 1.81 -6.63 0.57
C GLY A 54 2.63 -5.43 1.04
N TYR A 55 1.96 -4.44 1.62
CA TYR A 55 2.57 -3.17 2.01
C TYR A 55 2.22 -2.77 3.44
N ARG A 56 3.16 -2.08 4.09
CA ARG A 56 3.00 -1.53 5.44
C ARG A 56 3.43 -0.07 5.42
N PHE A 57 2.76 0.77 6.21
CA PHE A 57 3.19 2.15 6.42
C PHE A 57 3.79 2.28 7.82
N GLU A 58 5.08 2.59 7.89
CA GLU A 58 5.83 2.81 9.12
C GLU A 58 5.61 4.23 9.64
N VAL A 59 5.23 4.31 10.92
CA VAL A 59 5.06 5.55 11.66
C VAL A 59 6.00 5.49 12.84
N GLU A 60 7.06 6.30 12.79
CA GLU A 60 7.86 6.60 13.98
C GLU A 60 6.93 7.22 15.02
N VAL A 61 6.96 6.64 16.23
CA VAL A 61 6.12 7.05 17.37
C VAL A 61 6.86 8.11 18.16
#